data_AF-A0A9P9QVC6-F1
#
_entry.id   AF-A0A9P9QVC6-F1
#
_cell.length_a   1.000
_cell.length_b   1.000
_cell.length_c   1.000
_cell.angle_alpha   90.00
_cell.angle_beta   90.00
_cell.angle_gamma   90.00
#
_symmetry.space_group_name_H-M   'P 1'
#
loop_
_entity.id
_entity.type
_entity.pdbx_description
1 polymer ?
#
loop_
_entity_poly.entity_id
_entity_poly.type
_entity_poly.pdbx_seq_one_letter_code
_entity_poly.pdbx_strand_id
1 'polypeptide(L)'
;MRPLLSRLQEGTYKRYKDTWKRLLCFVYRLVYQKQQPALHYKLTDAQLAALEQWLRAAEALDSSELTLASDCRDSSLESLQVELDQAYLRFCIALLDHRLMGPIDDSLIVGFLAVQGIEVKKNGFYEAACYTTHLSALVKMAQLLVLRQAIAAKMAGECEHPA
;
A
#
# COMPACT_ATOMS: atom_id res chain seq x y z
N MET A 1 4.99 25.01 -10.08
CA MET A 1 4.88 23.81 -9.21
C MET A 1 6.29 23.32 -8.90
N ARG A 2 6.71 23.34 -7.63
CA ARG A 2 7.96 22.67 -7.22
C ARG A 2 7.71 21.17 -7.22
N PRO A 3 8.53 20.33 -7.89
CA PRO A 3 8.35 18.90 -7.84
C PRO A 3 8.47 18.45 -6.38
N LEU A 4 7.52 17.63 -5.92
CA LEU A 4 7.36 17.13 -4.54
C LEU A 4 8.55 16.32 -4.00
N LEU A 5 9.65 16.25 -4.76
CA LEU A 5 10.88 15.55 -4.46
C LEU A 5 11.87 16.52 -3.81
N SER A 6 11.55 16.98 -2.60
CA SER A 6 12.63 17.37 -1.68
C SER A 6 13.56 16.16 -1.55
N ARG A 7 14.87 16.34 -1.81
CA ARG A 7 15.88 15.28 -1.66
C ARG A 7 15.80 14.68 -0.26
N LEU A 8 15.05 13.59 -0.11
CA LEU A 8 14.89 12.88 1.15
C LEU A 8 16.21 12.15 1.44
N GLN A 9 16.74 12.34 2.64
CA GLN A 9 17.89 11.57 3.09
C GLN A 9 17.55 10.07 3.05
N GLU A 10 18.50 9.22 2.64
CA GLU A 10 18.30 7.78 2.44
C GLU A 10 17.70 7.09 3.68
N GLY A 11 18.14 7.49 4.89
CA GLY A 11 17.59 6.98 6.15
C GLY A 11 16.10 7.30 6.36
N THR A 12 15.62 8.42 5.82
CA THR A 12 14.20 8.80 5.86
C THR A 12 13.38 7.94 4.91
N TYR A 13 13.92 7.67 3.72
CA TYR A 13 13.25 6.81 2.73
C TYR A 13 13.07 5.38 3.23
N LYS A 14 14.09 4.82 3.92
CA LYS A 14 13.99 3.51 4.58
C LYS A 14 12.85 3.48 5.60
N ARG A 15 12.79 4.47 6.51
CA ARG A 15 11.72 4.58 7.52
C ARG A 15 10.32 4.70 6.89
N TYR A 16 10.21 5.44 5.79
CA TYR A 16 8.94 5.62 5.09
C TYR A 16 8.47 4.32 4.43
N LYS A 17 9.39 3.62 3.74
CA LYS A 17 9.14 2.27 3.23
C LYS A 17 8.72 1.30 4.32
N ASP A 18 9.40 1.31 5.45
CA ASP A 18 9.10 0.42 6.57
C ASP A 18 7.71 0.71 7.16
N THR A 19 7.31 1.99 7.24
CA THR A 19 5.97 2.39 7.67
C THR A 19 4.89 1.84 6.73
N TRP A 20 5.12 1.96 5.42
CA TRP A 20 4.19 1.44 4.41
C TRP A 20 4.12 -0.09 4.43
N LYS A 21 5.27 -0.78 4.57
CA LYS A 21 5.30 -2.23 4.74
C LYS A 21 4.49 -2.70 5.95
N ARG A 22 4.58 -1.98 7.07
CA ARG A 22 3.77 -2.27 8.26
C ARG A 22 2.28 -2.11 8.00
N LEU A 23 1.87 -1.10 7.23
CA LEU A 23 0.47 -0.95 6.79
C LEU A 23 0.03 -2.16 5.97
N LEU A 24 0.81 -2.59 4.98
CA LEU A 24 0.46 -3.76 4.15
C LEU A 24 0.36 -5.04 4.99
N CYS A 25 1.32 -5.27 5.90
CA CYS A 25 1.27 -6.41 6.81
C CYS A 25 0.04 -6.34 7.73
N PHE A 26 -0.32 -5.15 8.21
CA PHE A 26 -1.50 -4.93 9.02
C PHE A 26 -2.78 -5.32 8.24
N VAL A 27 -2.93 -4.81 7.02
CA VAL A 27 -4.09 -5.14 6.17
C VAL A 27 -4.14 -6.63 5.84
N TYR A 28 -3.01 -7.23 5.47
CA TYR A 28 -2.93 -8.65 5.16
C TYR A 28 -3.30 -9.53 6.36
N ARG A 29 -2.79 -9.23 7.56
CA ARG A 29 -3.13 -9.98 8.79
C ARG A 29 -4.60 -9.83 9.17
N LEU A 30 -5.13 -8.61 9.07
CA LEU A 30 -6.49 -8.30 9.48
C LEU A 30 -7.53 -8.88 8.51
N VAL A 31 -7.33 -8.71 7.20
CA VAL A 31 -8.30 -9.09 6.17
C VAL A 31 -8.15 -10.54 5.74
N TYR A 32 -6.94 -10.95 5.38
CA TYR A 32 -6.69 -12.27 4.80
C TYR A 32 -6.53 -13.34 5.88
N GLN A 33 -5.67 -13.10 6.87
CA GLN A 33 -5.45 -14.08 7.94
C GLN A 33 -6.53 -14.05 9.03
N LYS A 34 -7.39 -13.01 9.05
CA LYS A 34 -8.41 -12.76 10.08
C LYS A 34 -7.84 -12.84 11.50
N GLN A 35 -6.58 -12.43 11.66
CA GLN A 35 -5.89 -12.40 12.95
C GLN A 35 -6.18 -11.08 13.66
N GLN A 36 -6.16 -11.14 15.00
CA GLN A 36 -6.28 -9.96 15.86
C GLN A 36 -5.34 -8.83 15.41
N PRO A 37 -5.71 -7.54 15.63
CA PRO A 37 -6.77 -7.06 16.54
C PRO A 37 -8.19 -7.21 15.98
N ALA A 38 -9.17 -7.38 16.87
CA ALA A 38 -10.60 -7.25 16.53
C ALA A 38 -10.93 -5.78 16.30
N LEU A 39 -10.50 -5.24 15.16
CA LEU A 39 -10.80 -3.90 14.72
C LEU A 39 -12.00 -3.95 13.78
N HIS A 40 -12.98 -3.05 13.96
CA HIS A 40 -13.97 -2.82 12.92
C HIS A 40 -13.28 -2.26 11.68
N TYR A 41 -13.68 -2.72 10.50
CA TYR A 41 -13.24 -2.16 9.24
C TYR A 41 -14.26 -2.51 8.16
N LYS A 42 -14.33 -1.68 7.12
CA LYS A 42 -15.16 -1.93 5.95
C LYS A 42 -14.36 -1.68 4.68
N LEU A 43 -14.06 -2.77 3.97
CA LEU A 43 -13.47 -2.67 2.64
C LEU A 43 -14.52 -2.20 1.64
N THR A 44 -14.12 -1.31 0.74
CA THR A 44 -14.91 -1.02 -0.46
C THR A 44 -14.77 -2.15 -1.46
N ASP A 45 -15.73 -2.30 -2.37
CA ASP A 45 -15.67 -3.32 -3.42
C ASP A 45 -14.40 -3.19 -4.27
N ALA A 46 -13.98 -1.96 -4.55
CA ALA A 46 -12.73 -1.67 -5.26
C ALA A 46 -11.48 -2.14 -4.49
N GLN A 47 -11.45 -1.93 -3.17
CA GLN A 47 -10.34 -2.38 -2.33
C GLN A 47 -10.27 -3.90 -2.24
N LEU A 48 -11.42 -4.57 -2.09
CA LEU A 48 -11.49 -6.03 -2.04
C LEU A 48 -11.04 -6.63 -3.38
N ALA A 49 -11.58 -6.15 -4.50
CA ALA A 49 -11.21 -6.63 -5.83
C ALA A 49 -9.72 -6.44 -6.12
N ALA A 50 -9.15 -5.29 -5.74
CA ALA A 50 -7.73 -5.01 -5.94
C ALA A 50 -6.84 -5.89 -5.03
N LEU A 51 -7.27 -6.16 -3.80
CA LEU A 51 -6.56 -7.07 -2.88
C LEU A 51 -6.54 -8.50 -3.42
N GLU A 52 -7.69 -9.01 -3.86
CA GLU A 52 -7.77 -10.35 -4.44
C GLU A 52 -6.91 -10.49 -5.70
N GLN A 53 -6.91 -9.47 -6.58
CA GLN A 53 -6.07 -9.47 -7.77
C GLN A 53 -4.58 -9.48 -7.42
N TRP A 54 -4.17 -8.73 -6.40
CA TRP A 54 -2.79 -8.73 -5.92
C TRP A 54 -2.39 -10.09 -5.35
N LEU A 55 -3.23 -10.72 -4.54
CA LEU A 55 -2.97 -12.06 -3.99
C LEU A 55 -2.88 -13.12 -5.08
N ARG A 56 -3.80 -13.12 -6.05
CA ARG A 56 -3.77 -14.04 -7.20
C ARG A 56 -2.48 -13.88 -8.03
N ALA A 57 -2.04 -12.65 -8.26
CA ALA A 57 -0.79 -12.40 -8.97
C ALA A 57 0.44 -12.90 -8.19
N ALA A 58 0.42 -12.79 -6.86
CA ALA A 58 1.49 -13.32 -6.00
C ALA A 58 1.55 -14.85 -6.03
N GLU A 59 0.39 -15.52 -5.95
CA GLU A 59 0.29 -16.98 -6.03
C GLU A 59 0.73 -17.53 -7.40
N ALA A 60 0.41 -16.80 -8.48
CA ALA A 60 0.82 -17.16 -9.85
C ALA A 60 2.35 -17.09 -10.03
N LEU A 61 3.00 -16.07 -9.46
CA LEU A 61 4.46 -15.95 -9.49
C LEU A 61 5.13 -17.09 -8.70
N ASP A 62 4.67 -17.34 -7.48
CA ASP A 62 5.20 -18.41 -6.60
C ASP A 62 5.07 -19.80 -7.24
N SER A 63 3.94 -20.08 -7.87
CA SER A 63 3.70 -21.35 -8.58
C SER A 63 4.58 -21.52 -9.84
N SER A 64 4.95 -20.41 -10.48
CA SER A 64 5.75 -20.40 -11.72
C SER A 64 7.25 -20.61 -11.45
N GLU A 65 7.78 -20.08 -10.33
CA GLU A 65 9.17 -20.32 -9.90
C GLU A 65 9.49 -21.83 -9.74
N LEU A 66 8.49 -22.63 -9.36
CA LEU A 66 8.64 -24.06 -9.11
C LEU A 66 8.62 -24.95 -10.37
N THR A 67 8.15 -24.46 -11.52
CA THR A 67 7.71 -25.33 -12.65
C THR A 67 8.47 -25.15 -13.97
N LEU A 68 9.26 -24.09 -14.16
CA LEU A 68 9.81 -23.74 -15.48
C LEU A 68 11.27 -24.20 -15.70
N ALA A 69 11.60 -24.59 -16.95
CA ALA A 69 12.94 -24.95 -17.42
C ALA A 69 13.73 -23.71 -17.95
N SER A 70 15.06 -23.80 -17.92
CA SER A 70 16.05 -22.70 -18.00
C SER A 70 15.78 -21.53 -18.94
N ASP A 71 15.39 -21.78 -20.18
CA ASP A 71 15.54 -20.75 -21.22
C ASP A 71 14.27 -19.92 -21.49
N CYS A 72 13.08 -20.37 -21.01
CA CYS A 72 11.82 -19.60 -21.07
C CYS A 72 11.42 -18.97 -19.72
N ARG A 73 12.24 -19.17 -18.68
CA ARG A 73 11.99 -18.68 -17.32
C ARG A 73 12.00 -17.16 -17.26
N ASP A 74 12.99 -16.53 -17.89
CA ASP A 74 13.32 -15.14 -17.62
C ASP A 74 12.21 -14.18 -18.11
N SER A 75 11.77 -14.31 -19.37
CA SER A 75 10.72 -13.45 -19.93
C SER A 75 9.34 -13.66 -19.30
N SER A 76 9.01 -14.89 -18.93
CA SER A 76 7.73 -15.21 -18.29
C SER A 76 7.68 -14.70 -16.85
N LEU A 77 8.77 -14.88 -16.09
CA LEU A 77 8.88 -14.36 -14.72
C LEU A 77 8.88 -12.82 -14.70
N GLU A 78 9.57 -12.17 -15.64
CA GLU A 78 9.49 -10.71 -15.80
C GLU A 78 8.05 -10.22 -16.02
N SER A 79 7.28 -10.91 -16.87
CA SER A 79 5.88 -10.54 -17.15
C SER A 79 4.98 -10.69 -15.91
N LEU A 80 5.16 -11.76 -15.13
CA LEU A 80 4.44 -11.99 -13.88
C LEU A 80 4.83 -10.98 -12.80
N GLN A 81 6.12 -10.64 -12.71
CA GLN A 81 6.62 -9.60 -11.81
C GLN A 81 5.98 -8.24 -12.14
N VAL A 82 5.84 -7.90 -13.42
CA VAL A 82 5.17 -6.67 -13.86
C VAL A 82 3.70 -6.67 -13.47
N GLU A 83 2.97 -7.77 -13.68
CA GLU A 83 1.55 -7.85 -13.29
C GLU A 83 1.38 -7.77 -11.76
N LEU A 84 2.28 -8.42 -10.99
CA LEU A 84 2.30 -8.31 -9.53
C LEU A 84 2.50 -6.87 -9.08
N ASP A 85 3.49 -6.18 -9.65
CA ASP A 85 3.80 -4.78 -9.35
C ASP A 85 2.61 -3.85 -9.68
N GLN A 86 1.93 -4.11 -10.79
CA GLN A 86 0.74 -3.36 -11.19
C GLN A 86 -0.44 -3.63 -10.27
N ALA A 87 -0.73 -4.90 -9.95
CA ALA A 87 -1.80 -5.27 -9.03
C ALA A 87 -1.57 -4.69 -7.63
N TYR A 88 -0.32 -4.72 -7.16
CA TYR A 88 0.10 -4.08 -5.92
C TYR A 88 -0.15 -2.56 -5.94
N LEU A 89 0.21 -1.88 -7.03
CA LEU A 89 -0.02 -0.45 -7.18
C LEU A 89 -1.52 -0.12 -7.19
N ARG A 90 -2.33 -0.86 -7.97
CA ARG A 90 -3.80 -0.72 -8.00
C ARG A 90 -4.40 -0.88 -6.61
N PHE A 91 -3.97 -1.89 -5.84
CA PHE A 91 -4.38 -2.08 -4.46
C PHE A 91 -3.99 -0.90 -3.55
N CYS A 92 -2.77 -0.40 -3.65
CA CYS A 92 -2.33 0.75 -2.86
C CYS A 92 -3.16 2.01 -3.15
N ILE A 93 -3.51 2.26 -4.42
CA ILE A 93 -4.35 3.40 -4.80
C ILE A 93 -5.78 3.20 -4.29
N ALA A 94 -6.37 2.01 -4.47
CA ALA A 94 -7.70 1.71 -3.94
C ALA A 94 -7.76 1.84 -2.40
N LEU A 95 -6.69 1.46 -1.70
CA LEU A 95 -6.58 1.61 -0.25
C LEU A 95 -6.60 3.09 0.17
N LEU A 96 -5.95 3.95 -0.62
CA LEU A 96 -5.93 5.40 -0.41
C LEU A 96 -7.25 6.08 -0.79
N ASP A 97 -7.98 5.55 -1.76
CA ASP A 97 -9.26 6.09 -2.25
C ASP A 97 -10.47 5.67 -1.38
N HIS A 98 -10.29 5.68 -0.05
CA HIS A 98 -11.37 5.42 0.89
C HIS A 98 -12.03 6.74 1.31
N ARG A 99 -13.33 6.92 1.00
CA ARG A 99 -14.08 8.10 1.42
C ARG A 99 -14.43 8.03 2.91
N LEU A 100 -13.95 8.99 3.70
CA LEU A 100 -14.22 9.09 5.15
C LEU A 100 -15.59 9.71 5.49
N MET A 101 -16.61 9.46 4.66
CA MET A 101 -17.96 10.03 4.86
C MET A 101 -18.82 9.23 5.86
N GLY A 102 -18.29 8.12 6.37
CA GLY A 102 -18.90 7.26 7.38
C GLY A 102 -18.13 7.27 8.71
N PRO A 103 -18.35 6.26 9.56
CA PRO A 103 -17.53 6.03 10.75
C PRO A 103 -16.03 6.00 10.41
N ILE A 104 -15.22 6.69 11.20
CA ILE A 104 -13.78 6.81 10.94
C ILE A 104 -13.03 5.47 11.07
N ASP A 105 -13.60 4.54 11.82
CA ASP A 105 -13.11 3.18 12.02
C ASP A 105 -13.38 2.25 10.83
N ASP A 106 -14.19 2.66 9.85
CA ASP A 106 -14.34 1.90 8.60
C ASP A 106 -13.03 1.85 7.80
N SER A 107 -12.21 2.89 7.90
CA SER A 107 -10.98 3.03 7.13
C SER A 107 -9.83 2.25 7.75
N LEU A 108 -9.31 1.28 6.99
CA LEU A 108 -8.11 0.51 7.38
C LEU A 108 -6.88 1.40 7.63
N ILE A 109 -6.74 2.50 6.90
CA ILE A 109 -5.63 3.44 7.10
C ILE A 109 -5.76 4.14 8.45
N VAL A 110 -6.97 4.59 8.79
CA VAL A 110 -7.25 5.23 10.09
C VAL A 110 -7.06 4.21 11.22
N GLY A 111 -7.54 2.98 11.04
CA GLY A 111 -7.31 1.87 11.96
C GLY A 111 -5.83 1.59 12.21
N PHE A 112 -5.03 1.47 11.14
CA PHE A 112 -3.59 1.31 11.23
C PHE A 112 -2.92 2.47 11.99
N LEU A 113 -3.31 3.70 11.66
CA LEU A 113 -2.83 4.92 12.30
C LEU A 113 -3.17 4.93 13.80
N ALA A 114 -4.38 4.53 14.19
CA ALA A 114 -4.77 4.41 15.59
C ALA A 114 -3.88 3.41 16.33
N VAL A 115 -3.60 2.24 15.73
CA VAL A 115 -2.70 1.22 16.31
C VAL A 115 -1.27 1.75 16.43
N GLN A 116 -0.76 2.52 15.46
CA GLN A 116 0.55 3.16 15.57
C GLN A 116 0.61 4.22 16.69
N GLY A 117 -0.53 4.76 17.11
CA GLY A 117 -0.62 5.75 18.19
C GLY A 117 -0.47 5.16 19.59
N ILE A 118 -0.50 3.84 19.75
CA ILE A 118 -0.44 3.16 21.05
C ILE A 118 1.02 3.03 21.51
N GLU A 119 1.34 3.63 22.66
CA GLU A 119 2.62 3.49 23.35
C GLU A 119 2.55 2.32 24.35
N VAL A 120 2.91 1.12 23.89
CA VAL A 120 2.86 -0.12 24.68
C VAL A 120 3.65 -0.02 26.00
N LYS A 121 4.78 0.69 26.00
CA LYS A 121 5.66 0.80 27.18
C LYS A 121 5.04 1.61 28.32
N LYS A 122 4.20 2.59 28.01
CA LYS A 122 3.55 3.47 29.01
C LYS A 122 2.07 3.13 29.19
N ASN A 123 1.58 2.09 28.53
CA ASN A 123 0.17 1.70 28.51
C ASN A 123 -0.76 2.89 28.18
N GLY A 124 -0.39 3.68 27.17
CA GLY A 124 -1.07 4.92 26.80
C GLY A 124 -0.89 5.27 25.32
N PHE A 125 -1.09 6.53 24.96
CA PHE A 125 -0.91 7.01 23.59
C PHE A 125 0.37 7.84 23.45
N TYR A 126 0.98 7.81 22.27
CA TYR A 126 2.04 8.74 21.94
C TYR A 126 1.55 10.19 22.01
N GLU A 127 2.44 11.08 22.45
CA GLU A 127 2.20 12.51 22.36
C GLU A 127 2.00 12.93 20.90
N ALA A 128 1.07 13.85 20.66
CA ALA A 128 0.71 14.31 19.31
C ALA A 128 1.94 14.78 18.50
N ALA A 129 2.91 15.42 19.16
CA ALA A 129 4.16 15.87 18.53
C ALA A 129 4.96 14.71 17.90
N CYS A 130 5.03 13.56 18.58
CA CYS A 130 5.76 12.38 18.10
C CYS A 130 5.01 11.62 17.00
N TYR A 131 3.68 11.70 17.00
CA TYR A 131 2.82 11.03 16.04
C TYR A 131 2.93 11.58 14.60
N THR A 132 3.27 12.86 14.47
CA THR A 132 3.46 13.56 13.18
C THR A 132 4.45 12.87 12.24
N THR A 133 5.44 12.16 12.79
CA THR A 133 6.45 11.45 11.99
C THR A 133 5.84 10.27 11.23
N HIS A 134 4.94 9.51 11.86
CA HIS A 134 4.24 8.39 11.23
C HIS A 134 3.28 8.87 10.15
N LEU A 135 2.55 9.94 10.43
CA LEU A 135 1.65 10.56 9.46
C LEU A 135 2.42 11.09 8.25
N SER A 136 3.53 11.81 8.48
CA SER A 136 4.37 12.35 7.41
C SER A 136 4.94 11.25 6.52
N ALA A 137 5.39 10.14 7.11
CA ALA A 137 5.87 8.98 6.38
C ALA A 137 4.79 8.39 5.48
N LEU A 138 3.58 8.20 6.02
CA LEU A 138 2.44 7.67 5.27
C LEU A 138 2.05 8.59 4.11
N VAL A 139 1.87 9.89 4.37
CA VAL A 139 1.51 10.88 3.35
C VAL A 139 2.56 10.94 2.24
N LYS A 140 3.84 10.88 2.58
CA LYS A 140 4.91 10.90 1.58
C LYS A 140 4.91 9.65 0.71
N MET A 141 4.69 8.47 1.28
CA MET A 141 4.56 7.25 0.50
C MET A 141 3.32 7.28 -0.40
N ALA A 142 2.18 7.75 0.12
CA ALA A 142 0.96 7.93 -0.67
C ALA A 142 1.18 8.86 -1.87
N GLN A 143 1.84 10.01 -1.65
CA GLN A 143 2.21 10.95 -2.73
C GLN A 143 3.08 10.28 -3.80
N LEU A 144 4.06 9.47 -3.41
CA LEU A 144 4.93 8.74 -4.35
C LEU A 144 4.17 7.66 -5.13
N LEU A 145 3.21 6.98 -4.50
CA LEU A 145 2.40 5.94 -5.15
C LEU A 145 1.45 6.56 -6.18
N VAL A 146 0.78 7.66 -5.82
CA VAL A 146 -0.06 8.43 -6.76
C VAL A 146 0.77 8.96 -7.93
N LEU A 147 1.98 9.47 -7.67
CA LEU A 147 2.89 9.89 -8.73
C LEU A 147 3.29 8.71 -9.64
N ARG A 148 3.59 7.54 -9.08
CA ARG A 148 3.88 6.33 -9.86
C ARG A 148 2.69 5.93 -10.73
N GLN A 149 1.47 5.99 -10.19
CA GLN A 149 0.24 5.71 -10.95
C GLN A 149 0.05 6.71 -12.10
N ALA A 150 0.26 8.00 -11.85
CA ALA A 150 0.15 9.04 -12.89
C ALA A 150 1.18 8.85 -14.01
N ILE A 151 2.42 8.49 -13.65
CA ILE A 151 3.46 8.15 -14.64
C ILE A 151 3.05 6.92 -15.44
N ALA A 152 2.58 5.85 -14.78
CA ALA A 152 2.14 4.63 -15.46
C ALA A 152 0.98 4.91 -16.44
N ALA A 153 -0.04 5.66 -16.02
CA ALA A 153 -1.17 6.05 -16.88
C ALA A 153 -0.71 6.86 -18.10
N LYS A 154 0.21 7.82 -17.89
CA LYS A 154 0.80 8.60 -18.99
C LYS A 154 1.55 7.72 -19.99
N MET A 155 2.30 6.72 -19.52
CA MET A 155 3.05 5.81 -20.39
C MET A 155 2.12 4.85 -21.15
N ALA A 156 0.95 4.52 -20.58
CA ALA A 156 -0.08 3.71 -21.22
C ALA A 156 -0.93 4.47 -22.25
N GLY A 157 -0.72 5.79 -22.42
CA GLY A 157 -1.49 6.63 -23.35
C GLY A 157 -2.85 7.09 -22.81
N GLU A 158 -3.16 6.81 -21.54
CA GLU A 158 -4.36 7.30 -20.87
C GLU A 158 -4.11 8.74 -20.40
N CYS A 159 -4.34 9.70 -21.28
CA CYS A 159 -4.34 11.13 -20.95
C CYS A 159 -5.58 11.80 -21.53
N GLU A 160 -6.77 11.47 -21.03
CA GLU A 160 -7.88 12.42 -21.08
C GLU A 160 -7.65 13.47 -19.99
N HIS A 161 -7.28 14.69 -20.41
CA HIS A 161 -7.36 15.86 -19.54
C HIS A 161 -8.84 16.17 -19.29
N PRO A 162 -9.31 16.34 -18.03
CA PRO A 162 -10.55 17.07 -17.83
C PRO A 162 -10.31 18.53 -18.22
N ALA A 163 -11.20 19.04 -19.08
CA ALA A 163 -11.26 20.43 -19.53
C ALA A 163 -11.56 21.40 -18.38
#